data_AF-B4N862-F1
#
_entry.id   AF-B4N862-F1
#
_cell.length_a   1.000
_cell.length_b   1.000
_cell.length_c   1.000
_cell.angle_alpha   90.00
_cell.angle_beta   90.00
_cell.angle_gamma   90.00
#
_symmetry.space_group_name_H-M   'P 1'
#
loop_
_entity.id
_entity.type
_entity.pdbx_description
1 polymer ?
#
loop_
_entity_poly.entity_id
_entity_poly.type
_entity_poly.pdbx_seq_one_letter_code
_entity_poly.pdbx_strand_id
1 'polypeptide(L)'
;MSSNEAGSGNLMDEFEEAFQLCLLSLTKQEPNSGTNKEEIELEVQKTTNRFIDVARQMEAFFLQKRFLVSTLKPHMLIKDENQDLHHEIQRKDALLQKHYNRLEEWKACLSDIQQGGHSRPSPSIMQIPGGPIMPQGGPRPGMMGPGMPPGGMSPSQQQLLQAQQMQQLRMMGKLPPK
;
A
#
# COMPACT_ATOMS: atom_id res chain seq x y z
N MET A 1 -18.01 28.82 15.67
CA MET A 1 -18.23 29.65 16.87
C MET A 1 -18.00 28.73 18.06
N SER A 2 -16.98 28.85 18.88
CA SER A 2 -16.44 30.08 19.49
C SER A 2 -14.96 30.29 19.21
N SER A 3 -14.63 31.55 18.91
CA SER A 3 -13.29 32.11 19.05
C SER A 3 -12.98 32.23 20.53
N ASN A 4 -11.77 31.87 20.96
CA ASN A 4 -11.25 32.28 22.26
C ASN A 4 -9.84 32.82 22.05
N GLU A 5 -9.76 34.07 21.61
CA GLU A 5 -8.59 34.90 21.84
C GLU A 5 -8.88 35.82 23.03
N ALA A 6 -7.98 35.82 24.02
CA ALA A 6 -7.46 36.96 24.77
C ALA A 6 -7.17 36.57 26.23
N GLY A 7 -5.89 36.28 26.53
CA GLY A 7 -5.42 35.99 27.89
C GLY A 7 -3.95 35.56 28.03
N SER A 8 -3.04 36.07 27.20
CA SER A 8 -1.58 36.17 27.45
C SER A 8 -0.81 35.05 28.16
N GLY A 9 -0.96 33.80 27.72
CA GLY A 9 -0.06 32.68 28.00
C GLY A 9 -0.53 31.45 27.22
N ASN A 10 0.39 30.65 26.66
CA ASN A 10 -0.01 29.31 26.22
C ASN A 10 -0.51 28.56 27.46
N LEU A 11 -1.55 27.72 27.37
CA LEU A 11 -2.05 26.94 28.52
C LEU A 11 -0.95 26.12 29.20
N MET A 12 0.06 25.71 28.41
CA MET A 12 1.29 25.09 28.90
C MET A 12 2.10 26.03 29.79
N ASP A 13 2.27 27.29 29.38
CA ASP A 13 3.02 28.30 30.12
C ASP A 13 2.29 28.66 31.43
N GLU A 14 0.95 28.78 31.39
CA GLU A 14 0.13 29.03 32.59
C GLU A 14 0.21 27.87 33.60
N PHE A 15 0.27 26.63 33.10
CA PHE A 15 0.45 25.46 33.95
C PHE A 15 1.84 25.41 34.56
N GLU A 16 2.87 25.71 33.76
CA GLU A 16 4.25 25.76 34.24
C GLU A 16 4.39 26.84 35.31
N GLU A 17 3.84 28.04 35.08
CA GLU A 17 3.80 29.12 36.07
C GLU A 17 3.08 28.69 37.36
N ALA A 18 1.88 28.11 37.24
CA ALA A 18 1.11 27.67 38.40
C ALA A 18 1.82 26.57 39.20
N PHE A 19 2.52 25.66 38.51
CA PHE A 19 3.35 24.63 39.13
C PHE A 19 4.53 25.25 39.89
N GLN A 20 5.26 26.16 39.25
CA GLN A 20 6.39 26.85 39.86
C GLN A 20 5.96 27.65 41.10
N LEU A 21 4.86 28.41 41.02
CA LEU A 21 4.31 29.16 42.16
C LEU A 21 3.88 28.25 43.31
N CYS A 22 3.21 27.13 43.00
CA CYS A 22 2.83 26.15 44.01
C CYS A 22 4.05 25.54 44.71
N LEU A 23 5.10 25.21 43.95
CA LEU A 23 6.34 24.66 44.51
C LEU A 23 7.10 25.69 45.35
N LEU A 24 7.19 26.94 44.87
CA LEU A 24 7.86 28.03 45.57
C LEU A 24 7.18 28.34 46.92
N SER A 25 5.85 28.33 46.96
CA SER A 25 5.09 28.53 48.20
C SER A 25 5.37 27.46 49.26
N LEU A 26 5.82 26.26 48.85
CA LEU A 26 6.19 25.16 49.76
C LEU A 26 7.67 25.14 50.14
N THR A 27 8.52 25.81 49.38
CA THR A 27 9.99 25.66 49.45
C THR A 27 10.76 26.93 49.78
N LYS A 28 10.09 28.10 49.79
CA LYS A 28 10.69 29.35 50.25
C LYS A 28 11.17 29.20 51.70
N GLN A 29 12.45 29.48 51.92
CA GLN A 29 13.01 29.64 53.26
C GLN A 29 12.72 31.07 53.73
N GLU A 30 11.88 31.20 54.75
CA GLU A 30 11.54 32.51 55.32
C GLU A 30 12.73 33.06 56.14
N PRO A 31 13.10 34.35 55.98
CA PRO A 31 13.96 35.01 56.95
C PRO A 31 13.23 35.06 58.30
N ASN A 32 13.96 35.05 59.42
CA ASN A 32 13.44 35.03 60.80
C ASN A 32 12.58 36.26 61.21
N SER A 33 11.92 36.95 60.29
CA SER A 33 11.13 38.16 60.48
C SER A 33 9.62 37.87 60.44
N GLY A 34 9.05 37.40 61.55
CA GLY A 34 7.65 37.67 61.92
C GLY A 34 6.54 37.35 60.92
N THR A 35 6.76 36.54 59.88
CA THR A 35 5.72 36.19 58.90
C THR A 35 4.58 35.45 59.61
N ASN A 36 3.35 35.90 59.42
CA ASN A 36 2.19 35.33 60.10
C ASN A 36 1.90 33.93 59.51
N LYS A 37 1.91 32.89 60.34
CA LYS A 37 1.67 31.50 59.92
C LYS A 37 0.39 31.34 59.09
N GLU A 38 -0.66 32.09 59.45
CA GLU A 38 -1.94 32.08 58.75
C GLU A 38 -1.84 32.63 57.31
N GLU A 39 -0.98 33.63 57.08
CA GLU A 39 -0.73 34.19 55.75
C GLU A 39 -0.04 33.19 54.84
N ILE A 40 0.92 32.43 55.38
CA ILE A 40 1.63 31.36 54.67
C ILE A 40 0.64 30.24 54.30
N GLU A 41 -0.20 29.81 55.24
CA GLU A 41 -1.20 28.77 54.99
C GLU A 41 -2.19 29.20 53.89
N LEU A 42 -2.63 30.46 53.89
CA LEU A 42 -3.48 31.02 52.85
C LEU A 42 -2.78 31.10 51.48
N GLU A 43 -1.51 31.48 51.43
CA GLU A 43 -0.73 31.52 50.19
C GLU A 43 -0.59 30.12 49.57
N VAL A 44 -0.18 29.13 50.38
CA VAL A 44 -0.04 27.74 49.96
C VAL A 44 -1.35 27.20 49.41
N GLN A 45 -2.46 27.44 50.12
CA GLN A 45 -3.78 27.00 49.67
C GLN A 45 -4.17 27.64 48.35
N LYS A 46 -3.92 28.95 48.20
CA LYS A 46 -4.22 29.70 46.97
C LYS A 46 -3.42 29.17 45.78
N THR A 47 -2.12 28.99 45.91
CA THR A 47 -1.27 28.49 44.81
C THR A 47 -1.59 27.04 44.46
N THR A 48 -1.92 26.21 45.46
CA THR A 48 -2.34 24.81 45.26
C THR A 48 -3.65 24.74 44.47
N ASN A 49 -4.66 25.51 44.86
CA ASN A 49 -5.94 25.55 44.14
C ASN A 49 -5.77 26.02 42.69
N ARG A 50 -4.97 27.08 42.47
CA ARG A 50 -4.68 27.56 41.12
C ARG A 50 -3.99 26.49 40.27
N PHE A 51 -3.00 25.78 40.82
CA PHE A 51 -2.34 24.68 40.12
C PHE A 51 -3.33 23.57 39.74
N ILE A 52 -4.21 23.16 40.65
CA ILE A 52 -5.25 22.16 40.39
C ILE A 52 -6.18 22.61 39.25
N ASP A 53 -6.62 23.87 39.27
CA ASP A 53 -7.54 24.39 38.25
C ASP A 53 -6.90 24.40 36.87
N VAL A 54 -5.65 24.83 36.75
CA VAL A 54 -4.94 24.83 35.47
C VAL A 54 -4.60 23.41 35.02
N ALA A 55 -4.24 22.51 35.93
CA ALA A 55 -4.03 21.09 35.63
C ALA A 55 -5.28 20.43 35.03
N ARG A 56 -6.45 20.72 35.59
CA ARG A 56 -7.74 20.25 35.06
C ARG A 56 -8.05 20.83 33.68
N GLN A 57 -7.73 22.11 33.46
CA GLN A 57 -7.87 22.73 32.13
C GLN A 57 -6.96 22.05 31.10
N MET A 58 -5.72 21.74 31.47
CA MET A 58 -4.77 21.00 30.62
C MET A 58 -5.30 19.60 30.28
N GLU A 59 -5.80 18.87 31.27
CA GLU A 59 -6.41 17.56 31.07
C GLU A 59 -7.58 17.65 30.08
N ALA A 60 -8.50 18.59 30.29
CA ALA A 60 -9.65 18.81 29.41
C ALA A 60 -9.23 19.16 27.98
N PHE A 61 -8.21 20.00 27.81
CA PHE A 61 -7.65 20.35 26.51
C PHE A 61 -7.14 19.11 25.77
N PHE A 62 -6.31 18.28 26.42
CA PHE A 62 -5.78 17.07 25.79
C PHE A 62 -6.86 16.02 25.53
N LEU A 63 -7.84 15.89 26.41
CA LEU A 63 -9.01 15.02 26.17
C LEU A 63 -9.80 15.47 24.95
N GLN A 64 -10.04 16.78 24.79
CA GLN A 64 -10.73 17.33 23.63
C GLN A 64 -9.94 17.09 22.33
N LYS A 65 -8.61 17.32 22.35
CA LYS A 65 -7.75 17.04 21.20
C LYS A 65 -7.75 15.55 20.85
N ARG A 66 -7.65 14.66 21.84
CA ARG A 66 -7.73 13.21 21.64
C ARG A 66 -9.08 12.80 21.04
N PHE A 67 -10.17 13.35 21.55
CA PHE A 67 -11.52 13.09 21.02
C PHE A 67 -11.60 13.52 19.55
N LEU A 68 -11.18 14.74 19.22
CA LEU A 68 -11.19 15.25 17.85
C LEU A 68 -10.40 14.34 16.89
N VAL A 69 -9.21 13.90 17.29
CA VAL A 69 -8.41 12.95 16.50
C VAL A 69 -9.14 11.61 16.33
N SER A 70 -9.76 11.10 17.39
CA SER A 70 -10.53 9.84 17.33
C SER A 70 -11.74 9.91 16.40
N THR A 71 -12.41 11.07 16.31
CA THR A 71 -13.53 11.29 15.40
C THR A 71 -13.07 11.44 13.95
N LEU A 72 -11.93 12.11 13.72
CA LEU A 72 -11.42 12.36 12.36
C LEU A 72 -10.74 11.14 11.74
N LYS A 73 -10.10 10.29 12.56
CA LYS A 73 -9.30 9.14 12.07
C LYS A 73 -10.10 8.15 11.20
N PRO A 74 -11.33 7.74 11.55
CA PRO A 74 -12.15 6.88 10.68
C PRO A 74 -12.47 7.53 9.33
N HIS A 75 -12.81 8.83 9.33
CA HIS A 75 -13.10 9.56 8.09
C HIS A 75 -11.86 9.63 7.18
N MET A 76 -10.68 9.82 7.77
CA MET A 76 -9.43 9.85 7.00
C MET A 76 -9.07 8.50 6.40
N LEU A 77 -9.21 7.42 7.17
CA LEU A 77 -9.01 6.06 6.65
C LEU A 77 -9.92 5.78 5.45
N ILE A 78 -11.23 6.05 5.59
CA ILE A 78 -12.20 5.84 4.51
C ILE A 78 -11.85 6.70 3.28
N LYS A 79 -11.41 7.94 3.49
CA LYS A 79 -11.02 8.82 2.39
C LYS A 79 -9.81 8.26 1.62
N ASP A 80 -8.78 7.81 2.34
CA ASP A 80 -7.58 7.26 1.74
C ASP A 80 -7.89 5.94 1.00
N GLU A 81 -8.69 5.05 1.60
CA GLU A 81 -9.16 3.82 0.95
C GLU A 81 -9.96 4.11 -0.33
N ASN A 82 -10.84 5.11 -0.32
CA ASN A 82 -11.56 5.52 -1.52
C ASN A 82 -10.62 6.05 -2.61
N GLN A 83 -9.59 6.81 -2.24
CA GLN A 83 -8.59 7.28 -3.21
C GLN A 83 -7.82 6.12 -3.84
N ASP A 84 -7.43 5.13 -3.05
CA ASP A 84 -6.76 3.92 -3.55
C ASP A 84 -7.67 3.14 -4.51
N LEU A 85 -8.96 2.98 -4.17
CA LEU A 85 -9.94 2.35 -5.04
C LEU A 85 -10.13 3.13 -6.35
N HIS A 86 -10.18 4.47 -6.30
CA HIS A 86 -10.27 5.30 -7.50
C HIS A 86 -9.05 5.11 -8.43
N HIS A 87 -7.84 5.11 -7.88
CA HIS A 87 -6.63 4.85 -8.66
C HIS A 87 -6.63 3.44 -9.26
N GLU A 88 -7.07 2.44 -8.50
CA GLU A 88 -7.12 1.05 -8.96
C GLU A 88 -8.16 0.85 -10.07
N ILE A 89 -9.32 1.51 -9.99
CA ILE A 89 -10.33 1.54 -11.07
C ILE A 89 -9.72 2.17 -12.32
N GLN A 90 -9.12 3.35 -12.21
CA GLN A 90 -8.51 4.05 -13.34
C GLN A 90 -7.43 3.20 -14.03
N ARG A 91 -6.60 2.51 -13.25
CA ARG A 91 -5.58 1.59 -13.75
C ARG A 91 -6.20 0.41 -14.51
N LYS A 92 -7.28 -0.17 -13.98
CA LYS A 92 -8.02 -1.27 -14.62
C LYS A 92 -8.71 -0.81 -15.91
N ASP A 93 -9.30 0.36 -15.93
CA ASP A 93 -9.91 0.94 -17.13
C ASP A 93 -8.87 1.14 -18.24
N ALA A 94 -7.69 1.68 -17.91
CA ALA A 94 -6.60 1.83 -18.87
C ALA A 94 -6.12 0.47 -19.43
N LEU A 95 -6.08 -0.56 -18.58
CA LEU A 95 -5.73 -1.92 -19.01
C LEU A 95 -6.79 -2.52 -19.94
N LEU A 96 -8.07 -2.36 -19.61
CA LEU A 96 -9.18 -2.80 -20.46
C LEU A 96 -9.15 -2.11 -21.81
N GLN A 97 -8.95 -0.78 -21.86
CA GLN A 97 -8.81 -0.03 -23.10
C GLN A 97 -7.68 -0.57 -23.97
N LYS A 98 -6.53 -0.88 -23.38
CA LYS A 98 -5.41 -1.52 -24.10
C LYS A 98 -5.80 -2.87 -24.70
N HIS A 99 -6.56 -3.69 -23.97
CA HIS A 99 -7.04 -4.97 -24.48
C HIS A 99 -8.08 -4.81 -25.59
N TYR A 100 -9.01 -3.87 -25.47
CA TYR A 100 -9.99 -3.57 -26.52
C TYR A 100 -9.32 -3.10 -27.82
N ASN A 101 -8.34 -2.20 -27.72
CA ASN A 101 -7.57 -1.75 -28.89
C ASN A 101 -6.87 -2.93 -29.59
N ARG A 102 -6.24 -3.82 -28.80
CA ARG A 102 -5.57 -5.00 -29.35
C ARG A 102 -6.53 -5.97 -30.02
N LEU A 103 -7.73 -6.14 -29.45
CA LEU A 103 -8.78 -6.96 -30.04
C LEU A 103 -9.22 -6.38 -31.40
N GLU A 104 -9.33 -5.06 -31.49
CA GLU A 104 -9.72 -4.39 -32.74
C GLU A 104 -8.65 -4.52 -33.82
N GLU A 105 -7.36 -4.40 -33.46
CA GLU A 105 -6.24 -4.70 -34.37
C GLU A 105 -6.31 -6.13 -34.90
N TRP A 106 -6.60 -7.12 -34.05
CA TRP A 106 -6.72 -8.52 -34.46
C TRP A 106 -7.91 -8.77 -35.37
N LYS A 107 -9.07 -8.15 -35.10
CA LYS A 107 -10.23 -8.22 -36.00
C LYS A 107 -9.90 -7.62 -37.38
N ALA A 108 -9.22 -6.48 -37.42
CA ALA A 108 -8.80 -5.85 -38.67
C ALA A 108 -7.91 -6.79 -39.50
N CYS A 109 -6.88 -7.38 -38.88
CA CYS A 109 -6.01 -8.36 -39.55
C CYS A 109 -6.78 -9.57 -40.10
N LEU A 110 -7.76 -10.09 -39.35
CA LEU A 110 -8.58 -11.22 -39.81
C LEU A 110 -9.50 -10.84 -40.98
N SER A 111 -10.06 -9.63 -40.95
CA SER A 111 -10.86 -9.08 -42.07
C SER A 111 -10.02 -8.93 -43.34
N ASP A 112 -8.79 -8.41 -43.23
CA ASP A 112 -7.88 -8.24 -44.38
C ASP A 112 -7.53 -9.59 -45.03
N ILE A 113 -7.33 -10.64 -44.22
CA ILE A 113 -7.07 -12.00 -44.70
C ILE A 113 -8.30 -12.58 -45.44
N GLN A 114 -9.52 -12.37 -44.92
CA GLN A 114 -10.75 -12.83 -45.60
C GLN A 114 -11.00 -12.09 -46.92
N GLN A 115 -10.72 -10.78 -46.97
CA GLN A 115 -10.90 -9.97 -48.18
C GLN A 115 -9.81 -10.23 -49.23
N GLY A 116 -8.56 -10.46 -48.81
CA GLY A 116 -7.44 -10.81 -49.71
C GLY A 116 -7.48 -12.25 -50.26
N GLY A 117 -8.27 -13.15 -49.66
CA GLY A 117 -8.38 -14.56 -50.04
C GLY A 117 -9.20 -14.86 -51.30
N HIS A 118 -9.94 -13.90 -51.85
CA HIS A 118 -10.83 -14.10 -53.01
C HIS A 118 -10.20 -13.76 -54.36
N SER A 119 -8.92 -13.37 -54.39
CA SER A 119 -8.20 -13.03 -55.63
C SER A 119 -6.94 -13.87 -55.78
N ARG A 120 -7.03 -15.19 -55.62
CA ARG A 120 -5.95 -16.09 -56.07
C ARG A 120 -6.37 -16.69 -57.42
N PRO A 121 -5.70 -16.37 -58.54
CA PRO A 121 -5.98 -17.04 -59.80
C PRO A 121 -5.69 -18.52 -59.61
N SER A 122 -6.70 -19.35 -59.92
CA SER A 122 -6.55 -20.78 -60.06
C SER A 122 -5.33 -21.07 -60.95
N PRO A 123 -4.33 -21.83 -60.50
CA PRO A 123 -3.26 -22.25 -61.38
C PRO A 123 -3.88 -23.19 -62.42
N SER A 124 -4.05 -22.68 -63.63
CA SER A 124 -4.33 -23.45 -64.83
C SER A 124 -3.35 -24.62 -64.89
N ILE A 125 -3.90 -25.83 -64.76
CA ILE A 125 -3.22 -27.11 -64.92
C ILE A 125 -2.63 -27.14 -66.34
N MET A 126 -1.32 -26.95 -66.44
CA MET A 126 -0.57 -27.24 -67.65
C MET A 126 -0.16 -28.72 -67.54
N GLN A 127 -0.83 -29.58 -68.31
CA GLN A 127 -0.51 -31.01 -68.42
C GLN A 127 0.90 -31.15 -69.01
N ILE A 128 1.81 -31.76 -68.25
CA ILE A 128 3.05 -32.32 -68.77
C ILE A 128 2.95 -33.84 -68.56
N PRO A 129 2.98 -34.65 -69.64
CA PRO A 129 2.85 -36.09 -69.52
C PRO A 129 4.20 -36.74 -69.18
N GLY A 130 4.26 -37.47 -68.07
CA GLY A 130 5.29 -38.48 -67.82
C GLY A 130 6.22 -38.20 -66.63
N GLY A 131 5.96 -38.87 -65.51
CA GLY A 131 6.91 -39.01 -64.40
C GLY A 131 6.23 -39.56 -63.13
N PRO A 132 6.66 -40.70 -62.57
CA PRO A 132 5.97 -41.33 -61.44
C PRO A 132 6.23 -40.61 -60.11
N ILE A 133 5.18 -40.57 -59.30
CA ILE A 133 5.08 -40.00 -57.96
C ILE A 133 5.82 -40.91 -56.96
N MET A 134 6.70 -40.32 -56.14
CA MET A 134 7.27 -40.97 -54.95
C MET A 134 6.87 -40.19 -53.69
N PRO A 135 6.24 -40.81 -52.68
CA PRO A 135 6.02 -40.20 -51.38
C PRO A 135 7.15 -40.63 -50.43
N GLN A 136 7.84 -39.68 -49.79
CA GLN A 136 8.75 -40.05 -48.71
C GLN A 136 8.79 -38.99 -47.63
N GLY A 137 8.21 -39.35 -46.48
CA GLY A 137 8.43 -38.69 -45.21
C GLY A 137 9.85 -38.92 -44.69
N GLY A 138 10.36 -37.92 -43.99
CA GLY A 138 11.63 -37.96 -43.26
C GLY A 138 11.94 -36.57 -42.69
N PRO A 139 12.34 -36.45 -41.41
CA PRO A 139 12.49 -35.16 -40.75
C PRO A 139 13.79 -34.49 -41.21
N ARG A 140 13.70 -33.23 -41.64
CA ARG A 140 14.89 -32.39 -41.89
C ARG A 140 15.41 -31.84 -40.56
N PRO A 141 16.67 -32.12 -40.16
CA PRO A 141 17.33 -31.43 -39.07
C PRO A 141 18.02 -30.16 -39.59
N GLY A 142 17.89 -29.07 -38.84
CA GLY A 142 18.81 -27.94 -38.90
C GLY A 142 18.34 -26.73 -39.72
N MET A 143 17.69 -25.80 -39.04
CA MET A 143 17.94 -24.37 -39.23
C MET A 143 17.89 -23.69 -37.86
N MET A 144 19.07 -23.32 -37.34
CA MET A 144 19.19 -22.37 -36.24
C MET A 144 18.82 -20.99 -36.78
N GLY A 145 17.67 -20.47 -36.38
CA GLY A 145 17.30 -19.07 -36.55
C GLY A 145 17.64 -18.26 -35.29
N PRO A 146 18.21 -17.06 -35.40
CA PRO A 146 18.52 -16.22 -34.25
C PRO A 146 17.26 -15.47 -33.81
N GLY A 147 16.82 -15.67 -32.57
CA GLY A 147 15.75 -14.86 -31.99
C GLY A 147 14.84 -15.66 -31.07
N MET A 148 15.26 -15.87 -29.82
CA MET A 148 14.38 -16.37 -28.77
C MET A 148 14.09 -15.26 -27.75
N PRO A 149 12.82 -14.97 -27.44
CA PRO A 149 12.45 -14.07 -26.35
C PRO A 149 12.68 -14.74 -24.98
N PRO A 150 12.97 -13.98 -23.92
CA PRO A 150 13.15 -14.54 -22.59
C PRO A 150 11.78 -14.89 -22.00
N GLY A 151 11.52 -16.16 -21.68
CA GLY A 151 10.32 -16.53 -20.91
C GLY A 151 9.77 -17.94 -21.06
N GLY A 152 10.24 -18.73 -22.03
CA GLY A 152 9.78 -20.13 -22.19
C GLY A 152 10.74 -21.11 -21.54
N MET A 153 10.43 -21.60 -20.34
CA MET A 153 11.16 -22.72 -19.75
C MET A 153 10.94 -23.97 -20.62
N SER A 154 12.02 -24.63 -21.05
CA SER A 154 11.93 -25.76 -21.98
C SER A 154 11.22 -26.95 -21.32
N PRO A 155 10.46 -27.78 -22.08
CA PRO A 155 9.75 -28.94 -21.53
C PRO A 155 10.66 -29.90 -20.76
N SER A 156 11.93 -30.00 -21.16
CA SER A 156 12.95 -30.81 -20.48
C SER A 156 13.33 -30.28 -19.10
N GLN A 157 13.33 -28.96 -18.89
CA GLN A 157 13.67 -28.35 -17.60
C GLN A 157 12.52 -28.48 -16.59
N GLN A 158 11.27 -28.45 -17.06
CA GLN A 158 10.09 -28.63 -16.21
C GLN A 158 9.98 -30.06 -15.66
N GLN A 159 10.36 -31.06 -16.46
CA GLN A 159 10.34 -32.46 -16.04
C GLN A 159 11.43 -32.78 -15.00
N LEU A 160 12.61 -32.15 -15.10
CA LEU A 160 13.68 -32.32 -14.13
C LEU A 160 13.31 -31.72 -12.76
N LEU A 161 12.65 -30.56 -12.75
CA LEU A 161 12.22 -29.91 -11.52
C LEU A 161 11.13 -30.71 -10.79
N GLN A 162 10.20 -31.30 -11.55
CA GLN A 162 9.16 -32.18 -10.99
C GLN A 162 9.76 -33.49 -10.44
N ALA A 163 10.76 -34.07 -11.12
CA ALA A 163 11.48 -35.24 -10.62
C ALA A 163 12.25 -34.95 -9.32
N GLN A 164 12.88 -33.77 -9.22
CA GLN A 164 13.61 -33.35 -8.02
C GLN A 164 12.66 -33.15 -6.83
N GLN A 165 11.47 -32.60 -7.05
CA GLN A 165 10.49 -32.39 -5.98
C GLN A 165 9.93 -33.73 -5.45
N MET A 166 9.72 -34.72 -6.32
CA MET A 166 9.28 -36.05 -5.91
C MET A 166 10.34 -36.81 -5.11
N GLN A 167 11.63 -36.56 -5.38
CA GLN A 167 12.74 -37.16 -4.61
C GLN A 167 12.82 -36.61 -3.18
N GLN A 168 12.50 -35.33 -2.96
CA GLN A 168 12.47 -34.75 -1.61
C GLN A 168 11.35 -35.35 -0.73
N LEU A 169 10.15 -35.57 -1.28
CA LEU A 169 9.06 -36.20 -0.52
C LEU A 169 9.39 -37.64 -0.11
N ARG A 170 10.15 -38.39 -0.93
CA ARG A 170 10.63 -39.73 -0.56
C ARG A 170 11.63 -39.72 0.59
N MET A 171 12.40 -38.64 0.76
CA MET A 171 13.34 -38.51 1.89
C MET A 171 12.63 -38.06 3.18
N MET A 172 11.51 -37.33 3.08
CA MET A 172 10.75 -36.88 4.24
C MET A 172 9.83 -37.97 4.85
N GLY A 173 9.50 -39.01 4.08
CA GLY A 173 8.69 -40.16 4.54
C GLY A 173 9.41 -41.25 5.33
N LYS A 174 10.70 -41.08 5.64
CA LYS A 174 11.52 -42.03 6.42
C LYS A 174 11.91 -41.49 7.81
N LEU A 175 11.02 -40.76 8.49
CA LEU A 175 11.19 -40.60 9.94
C LEU A 175 10.63 -41.83 10.66
N PRO A 176 11.41 -42.49 11.54
CA PRO A 176 10.91 -43.62 12.30
C PRO A 176 9.86 -43.13 13.31
N PRO A 177 8.83 -43.92 13.62
CA PRO A 177 7.92 -43.58 14.70
C PRO A 177 8.67 -43.63 16.04
N LYS A 178 8.32 -42.73 16.95
CA LYS A 178 8.75 -42.75 18.36
C LYS A 178 8.18 -43.97 19.08
#